data_AF-A0A356BXF7-F1
#
_entry.id   AF-A0A356BXF7-F1
#
_cell.length_a   1.000
_cell.length_b   1.000
_cell.length_c   1.000
_cell.angle_alpha   90.00
_cell.angle_beta   90.00
_cell.angle_gamma   90.00
#
_symmetry.space_group_name_H-M   'P 1'
#
loop_
_entity.id
_entity.type
_entity.pdbx_description
1 polymer ?
#
loop_
_entity_poly.entity_id
_entity_poly.type
_entity_poly.pdbx_seq_one_letter_code
_entity_poly.pdbx_strand_id
1 'polypeptide(L)'
;MFVMVLKRPKTSSFVVVFLLMSLILGSAFYLWSWLSAPYLPPTIGMEGLSTELARRLFPPEHIGEIQLNSKPELLSKLAKGELDYIVEVDDPTPGLVSWLIGQLEPVVVVPFFDAATTMDLTRLQTLIETEPKNVLVSSALALPDFPWSNFPVHYVS
;
A
#
# COMPACT_ATOMS: atom_id res chain seq x y z
N MET A 1 -35.76 75.28 15.17
CA MET A 1 -34.66 74.34 14.89
C MET A 1 -35.22 72.94 15.09
N PHE A 2 -35.44 72.19 14.00
CA PHE A 2 -35.97 70.83 14.07
C PHE A 2 -34.82 69.84 13.98
N VAL A 3 -34.65 69.01 15.02
CA VAL A 3 -33.66 67.92 15.02
C VAL A 3 -34.39 66.64 14.61
N MET A 4 -34.12 66.18 13.40
CA MET A 4 -34.67 64.93 12.87
C MET A 4 -33.75 63.78 13.29
N VAL A 5 -34.17 63.00 14.28
CA VAL A 5 -33.42 61.82 14.74
C VAL A 5 -33.84 60.62 13.88
N LEU A 6 -33.03 60.28 12.87
CA LEU A 6 -33.21 59.04 12.10
C LEU A 6 -32.89 57.83 12.99
N LYS A 7 -33.91 57.07 13.39
CA LYS A 7 -33.75 55.83 14.15
C LYS A 7 -33.36 54.71 13.18
N ARG A 8 -32.14 54.17 13.30
CA ARG A 8 -31.64 53.05 12.47
C ARG A 8 -32.64 51.88 12.51
N PRO A 9 -33.07 51.32 11.37
CA PRO A 9 -34.03 50.23 11.35
C PRO A 9 -33.41 48.97 11.99
N LYS A 10 -34.00 48.48 13.10
CA LYS A 10 -33.54 47.29 13.83
C LYS A 10 -33.51 46.02 12.96
N THR A 11 -34.30 45.99 11.89
CA THR A 11 -34.35 44.89 10.90
C THR A 11 -33.03 44.68 10.17
N SER A 12 -32.30 45.76 9.86
CA SER A 12 -30.96 45.67 9.25
C SER A 12 -29.96 44.94 10.18
N SER A 13 -30.02 45.21 11.48
CA SER A 13 -29.15 44.52 12.45
C SER A 13 -29.48 43.03 12.55
N PHE A 14 -30.76 42.67 12.48
CA PHE A 14 -31.19 41.27 12.56
C PHE A 14 -30.75 40.46 11.33
N VAL A 15 -30.87 41.04 10.14
CA VAL A 15 -30.41 40.42 8.88
C VAL A 15 -28.89 40.24 8.88
N VAL A 16 -28.13 41.22 9.36
CA VAL A 16 -26.67 41.12 9.45
C VAL A 16 -26.24 40.03 10.44
N VAL A 17 -26.88 39.95 11.61
CA VAL A 17 -26.60 38.91 12.61
C VAL A 17 -26.94 37.52 12.08
N PHE A 18 -28.07 37.38 11.38
CA PHE A 18 -28.47 36.12 10.76
C PHE A 18 -27.48 35.67 9.68
N LEU A 19 -27.03 36.59 8.82
CA LEU A 19 -25.99 36.30 7.81
C LEU A 19 -24.68 35.86 8.46
N LEU A 20 -24.22 36.58 9.49
CA LEU A 20 -23.01 36.23 10.24
C LEU A 20 -23.11 34.85 10.87
N MET A 21 -24.25 34.54 11.49
CA MET A 21 -24.51 33.20 12.05
C MET A 21 -24.50 32.11 10.98
N SER A 22 -25.13 32.34 9.82
CA SER A 22 -25.09 31.37 8.72
C SER A 22 -23.67 31.13 8.18
N LEU A 23 -22.85 32.18 8.14
CA LEU A 23 -21.47 32.10 7.66
C LEU A 23 -20.58 31.31 8.63
N ILE A 24 -20.74 31.56 9.93
CA ILE A 24 -20.06 30.80 10.99
C ILE A 24 -20.50 29.33 10.93
N LEU A 25 -21.80 29.07 10.84
CA LEU A 25 -22.33 27.70 10.81
C LEU A 25 -21.85 26.94 9.55
N GLY A 26 -21.86 27.59 8.40
CA GLY A 26 -21.33 27.03 7.15
C GLY A 26 -19.83 26.74 7.21
N SER A 27 -19.04 27.66 7.79
CA SER A 27 -17.60 27.45 7.97
C SER A 27 -17.28 26.31 8.93
N ALA A 28 -18.04 26.19 10.03
CA ALA A 28 -17.91 25.10 10.98
C ALA A 28 -18.26 23.76 10.34
N PHE A 29 -19.33 23.72 9.54
CA PHE A 29 -19.73 22.52 8.81
C PHE A 29 -18.69 22.11 7.76
N TYR A 30 -18.12 23.09 7.04
CA TYR A 30 -17.06 22.83 6.07
C TYR A 30 -15.80 22.27 6.73
N LEU A 31 -15.34 22.88 7.83
CA LEU A 31 -14.21 22.36 8.61
C LEU A 31 -14.48 20.95 9.13
N TRP A 32 -15.69 20.73 9.67
CA TRP A 32 -16.09 19.41 10.16
C TRP A 32 -16.08 18.36 9.04
N SER A 33 -16.63 18.70 7.88
CA SER A 33 -16.66 17.81 6.72
C SER A 33 -15.27 17.49 6.20
N TRP A 34 -14.34 18.45 6.26
CA TRP A 34 -12.96 18.24 5.85
C TRP A 34 -12.20 17.36 6.85
N LEU A 35 -12.39 17.58 8.15
CA LEU A 35 -11.79 16.75 9.22
C LEU A 35 -12.35 15.33 9.26
N SER A 36 -13.62 15.17 8.87
CA SER A 36 -14.31 13.87 8.85
C SER A 36 -14.23 13.19 7.48
N ALA A 37 -13.55 13.79 6.51
CA ALA A 37 -13.37 13.16 5.21
C ALA A 37 -12.60 11.84 5.41
N PRO A 38 -13.06 10.74 4.80
CA PRO A 38 -12.32 9.49 4.88
C PRO A 38 -10.93 9.70 4.27
N TYR A 39 -9.91 9.14 4.92
CA TYR A 39 -8.57 9.12 4.35
C TYR A 39 -8.62 8.43 2.98
N LEU A 40 -7.96 9.03 2.00
CA LEU A 40 -7.76 8.37 0.72
C LEU A 40 -6.97 7.08 0.97
N PRO A 41 -7.40 5.96 0.36
CA PRO A 41 -6.70 4.70 0.57
C PRO A 41 -5.28 4.82 -0.01
N PRO A 42 -4.26 4.32 0.71
CA PRO A 42 -2.87 4.57 0.38
C PRO A 42 -2.44 3.91 -0.93
N THR A 43 -1.50 4.53 -1.64
CA THR A 43 -0.85 3.96 -2.82
C THR A 43 0.50 3.34 -2.46
N ILE A 44 0.69 2.08 -2.88
CA ILE A 44 1.88 1.28 -2.54
C ILE A 44 2.67 0.94 -3.80
N GLY A 45 3.97 1.20 -3.77
CA GLY A 45 4.93 0.75 -4.77
C GLY A 45 5.61 -0.56 -4.36
N MET A 46 5.84 -1.46 -5.30
CA MET A 46 6.53 -2.73 -5.03
C MET A 46 7.40 -3.13 -6.22
N GLU A 47 8.65 -3.51 -5.97
CA GLU A 47 9.60 -3.84 -7.04
C GLU A 47 9.46 -5.28 -7.52
N GLY A 48 9.16 -5.48 -8.80
CA GLY A 48 9.32 -6.77 -9.49
C GLY A 48 8.51 -7.96 -8.96
N LEU A 49 7.65 -7.77 -7.97
CA LEU A 49 6.84 -8.82 -7.36
C LEU A 49 5.55 -9.09 -8.16
N SER A 50 5.00 -10.29 -8.00
CA SER A 50 3.75 -10.66 -8.68
C SER A 50 2.56 -9.88 -8.13
N THR A 51 1.61 -9.54 -9.00
CA THR A 51 0.32 -8.92 -8.62
C THR A 51 -0.42 -9.74 -7.57
N GLU A 52 -0.29 -11.06 -7.60
CA GLU A 52 -0.92 -12.02 -6.72
C GLU A 52 -0.31 -11.99 -5.33
N LEU A 53 1.02 -11.89 -5.22
CA LEU A 53 1.70 -11.71 -3.93
C LEU A 53 1.29 -10.38 -3.32
N ALA A 54 1.27 -9.31 -4.12
CA ALA A 54 0.88 -8.00 -3.63
C ALA A 54 -0.56 -7.98 -3.11
N ARG A 55 -1.51 -8.63 -3.81
CA ARG A 55 -2.90 -8.78 -3.34
C ARG A 55 -3.04 -9.61 -2.06
N ARG A 56 -2.16 -10.58 -1.83
CA ARG A 56 -2.17 -11.38 -0.59
C ARG A 56 -1.56 -10.63 0.59
N LEU A 57 -0.46 -9.90 0.36
CA LEU A 57 0.16 -9.05 1.39
C LEU A 57 -0.74 -7.88 1.76
N PHE A 58 -1.47 -7.35 0.78
CA PHE A 58 -2.25 -6.12 0.90
C PHE A 58 -3.67 -6.35 0.36
N PRO A 59 -4.62 -6.72 1.23
CA PRO A 59 -6.01 -6.90 0.84
C PRO A 59 -6.59 -5.61 0.22
N PRO A 60 -7.35 -5.71 -0.89
CA PRO A 60 -7.79 -4.55 -1.67
C PRO A 60 -8.75 -3.61 -0.92
N GLU A 61 -9.32 -4.07 0.19
CA GLU A 61 -10.27 -3.28 1.00
C GLU A 61 -9.61 -2.07 1.70
N HIS A 62 -8.28 -2.08 1.86
CA HIS A 62 -7.53 -1.09 2.63
C HIS A 62 -6.49 -0.31 1.81
N ILE A 63 -6.42 -0.55 0.50
CA ILE A 63 -5.31 -0.10 -0.37
C ILE A 63 -5.91 0.50 -1.63
N GLY A 64 -5.46 1.69 -2.02
CA GLY A 64 -6.00 2.41 -3.16
C GLY A 64 -5.48 1.83 -4.47
N GLU A 65 -4.16 1.71 -4.58
CA GLU A 65 -3.49 1.19 -5.77
C GLU A 65 -2.17 0.53 -5.39
N ILE A 66 -1.83 -0.56 -6.09
CA ILE A 66 -0.51 -1.19 -6.01
C ILE A 66 0.17 -1.02 -7.37
N GLN A 67 1.33 -0.36 -7.39
CA GLN A 67 2.12 -0.11 -8.59
C GLN A 67 3.37 -0.98 -8.60
N LEU A 68 3.53 -1.77 -9.67
CA LEU A 68 4.71 -2.61 -9.88
C LEU A 68 5.66 -1.89 -10.86
N ASN A 69 6.78 -1.38 -10.35
CA ASN A 69 7.80 -0.70 -11.17
C ASN A 69 9.20 -1.02 -10.63
N SER A 70 10.25 -0.55 -11.30
CA SER A 70 11.63 -0.67 -10.81
C SER A 70 11.87 0.20 -9.56
N LYS A 71 12.75 -0.21 -8.65
CA LYS A 71 13.07 0.58 -7.44
C LYS A 71 13.46 2.03 -7.71
N PRO A 72 14.30 2.37 -8.72
CA PRO A 72 14.61 3.75 -9.04
C PRO A 72 13.37 4.59 -9.40
N GLU A 73 12.42 4.01 -10.14
CA GLU A 73 11.17 4.68 -10.50
C GLU A 73 10.26 4.84 -9.29
N LEU A 74 10.13 3.81 -8.46
CA LEU A 74 9.33 3.86 -7.23
C LEU A 74 9.85 4.94 -6.28
N LEU A 75 11.17 5.03 -6.07
CA LEU A 75 11.78 6.08 -5.25
C LEU A 75 11.52 7.48 -5.83
N SER A 76 11.58 7.62 -7.16
CA SER A 76 11.23 8.87 -7.84
C SER A 76 9.77 9.28 -7.61
N LYS A 77 8.85 8.33 -7.68
CA LYS A 77 7.42 8.56 -7.44
C LYS A 77 7.12 8.88 -5.97
N LEU A 78 7.76 8.18 -5.03
CA LEU A 78 7.68 8.47 -3.60
C LEU A 78 8.16 9.90 -3.30
N ALA A 79 9.29 10.32 -3.89
CA ALA A 79 9.82 11.67 -3.72
C ALA A 79 8.89 12.77 -4.27
N LYS A 80 8.04 12.44 -5.25
CA LYS A 80 7.03 13.36 -5.82
C LYS A 80 5.68 13.33 -5.08
N GLY A 81 5.51 12.44 -4.10
CA GLY A 81 4.22 12.23 -3.43
C GLY A 81 3.18 11.52 -4.29
N GLU A 82 3.60 10.81 -5.33
CA GLU A 82 2.74 9.97 -6.16
C GLU A 82 2.51 8.58 -5.54
N LEU A 83 3.39 8.18 -4.62
CA LEU A 83 3.28 6.98 -3.80
C LEU A 83 3.33 7.38 -2.33
N ASP A 84 2.55 6.71 -1.50
CA ASP A 84 2.60 6.87 -0.05
C ASP A 84 3.65 5.95 0.58
N TYR A 85 3.79 4.72 0.07
CA TYR A 85 4.69 3.70 0.62
C TYR A 85 5.41 2.91 -0.47
N ILE A 86 6.57 2.35 -0.12
CA ILE A 86 7.28 1.36 -0.93
C ILE A 86 7.48 0.10 -0.08
N VAL A 87 7.30 -1.05 -0.70
CA VAL A 87 7.63 -2.35 -0.11
C VAL A 87 8.93 -2.85 -0.74
N GLU A 88 9.93 -3.03 0.11
CA GLU A 88 11.25 -3.54 -0.25
C GLU A 88 11.42 -4.94 0.31
N VAL A 89 11.95 -5.85 -0.52
CA VAL A 89 12.24 -7.24 -0.13
C VAL A 89 13.63 -7.34 0.50
N ASP A 90 14.55 -6.48 0.05
CA ASP A 90 15.94 -6.44 0.51
C ASP A 90 16.12 -5.42 1.65
N ASP A 91 17.36 -4.98 1.86
CA ASP A 91 17.68 -3.94 2.82
C ASP A 91 16.89 -2.64 2.56
N PRO A 92 16.35 -2.01 3.62
CA PRO A 92 15.58 -0.79 3.50
C PRO A 92 16.44 0.34 2.95
N THR A 93 15.87 1.15 2.07
CA THR A 93 16.55 2.31 1.50
C THR A 93 16.95 3.28 2.61
N PRO A 94 18.26 3.65 2.72
CA PRO A 94 18.72 4.56 3.75
C PRO A 94 18.03 5.93 3.68
N GLY A 95 17.65 6.45 4.85
CA GLY A 95 16.98 7.74 4.96
C GLY A 95 15.45 7.69 4.85
N LEU A 96 14.86 6.52 4.59
CA LEU A 96 13.42 6.30 4.72
C LEU A 96 13.09 5.68 6.08
N VAL A 97 11.91 6.03 6.61
CA VAL A 97 11.33 5.33 7.76
C VAL A 97 10.83 3.97 7.27
N SER A 98 11.36 2.90 7.85
CA SER A 98 11.03 1.53 7.47
C SER A 98 10.41 0.78 8.64
N TRP A 99 9.47 -0.11 8.31
CA TRP A 99 8.89 -1.08 9.23
C TRP A 99 8.94 -2.48 8.60
N LEU A 100 9.31 -3.47 9.41
CA LEU A 100 9.30 -4.86 8.98
C LEU A 100 7.86 -5.37 8.91
N ILE A 101 7.43 -5.75 7.70
CA ILE A 101 6.08 -6.29 7.44
C ILE A 101 6.08 -7.82 7.59
N GLY A 102 7.21 -8.47 7.26
CA GLY A 102 7.37 -9.91 7.33
C GLY A 102 8.70 -10.36 6.72
N GLN A 103 8.87 -11.67 6.62
CA GLN A 103 10.03 -12.29 5.98
C GLN A 103 9.53 -13.19 4.85
N LEU A 104 10.23 -13.15 3.71
CA LEU A 104 10.00 -14.09 2.62
C LEU A 104 10.92 -15.29 2.81
N GLU A 105 10.33 -16.47 2.99
CA GLU A 105 11.08 -17.72 3.08
C GLU A 105 11.14 -18.38 1.70
N PRO A 106 12.34 -18.57 1.11
CA PRO A 106 12.47 -19.28 -0.15
C PRO A 106 12.23 -20.78 0.07
N VAL A 107 11.37 -21.37 -0.76
CA VAL A 107 11.14 -22.82 -0.77
C VAL A 107 11.66 -23.38 -2.09
N VAL A 108 12.58 -24.34 -2.01
CA VAL A 108 13.03 -25.11 -3.17
C VAL A 108 12.14 -26.33 -3.32
N VAL A 109 11.51 -26.48 -4.49
CA VAL A 109 10.68 -27.64 -4.78
C VAL A 109 11.37 -28.52 -5.80
N VAL A 110 11.59 -29.77 -5.41
CA VAL A 110 12.21 -30.80 -6.24
C VAL A 110 11.15 -31.82 -6.69
N PRO A 111 11.36 -32.50 -7.83
CA PRO A 111 10.49 -33.61 -8.23
C PRO A 111 10.43 -34.70 -7.16
N PHE A 112 9.29 -35.36 -7.02
CA PHE A 112 9.09 -36.46 -6.04
C PHE A 112 10.14 -37.59 -6.17
N PHE A 113 10.65 -37.81 -7.37
CA PHE A 113 11.62 -38.87 -7.65
C PHE A 113 13.07 -38.44 -7.40
N ASP A 114 13.31 -37.19 -7.03
CA ASP A 114 14.64 -36.72 -6.66
C ASP A 114 15.02 -37.29 -5.29
N ALA A 115 16.21 -37.91 -5.22
CA ALA A 115 16.74 -38.43 -3.97
C ALA A 115 17.30 -37.33 -3.06
N ALA A 116 17.48 -36.11 -3.59
CA ALA A 116 17.94 -34.95 -2.83
C ALA A 116 16.83 -34.45 -1.90
N THR A 117 16.99 -34.69 -0.60
CA THR A 117 16.09 -34.17 0.45
C THR A 117 16.48 -32.76 0.92
N THR A 118 17.68 -32.30 0.60
CA THR A 118 18.20 -30.98 0.97
C THR A 118 18.89 -30.31 -0.21
N MET A 119 18.69 -29.02 -0.38
CA MET A 119 19.40 -28.18 -1.34
C MET A 119 20.21 -27.14 -0.57
N ASP A 120 21.54 -27.17 -0.69
CA ASP A 120 22.38 -26.09 -0.18
C ASP A 120 22.52 -24.94 -1.20
N LEU A 121 22.89 -23.76 -0.70
CA LEU A 121 22.98 -22.54 -1.52
C LEU A 121 24.00 -22.67 -2.65
N THR A 122 25.15 -23.30 -2.39
CA THR A 122 26.23 -23.46 -3.37
C THR A 122 25.81 -24.35 -4.52
N ARG A 123 25.09 -25.43 -4.23
CA ARG A 123 24.54 -26.35 -5.22
C ARG A 123 23.43 -25.69 -6.04
N LEU A 124 22.56 -24.92 -5.41
CA LEU A 124 21.55 -24.13 -6.13
C LEU A 124 22.19 -23.11 -7.09
N GLN A 125 23.21 -22.36 -6.61
CA GLN A 125 23.97 -21.43 -7.45
C GLN A 125 24.62 -22.14 -8.62
N THR A 126 25.26 -23.29 -8.37
CA THR A 126 25.87 -24.11 -9.42
C THR A 126 24.82 -24.54 -10.44
N LEU A 127 23.65 -25.03 -10.01
CA LEU A 127 22.56 -25.43 -10.92
C LEU A 127 22.05 -24.28 -11.77
N ILE A 128 21.92 -23.08 -11.22
CA ILE A 128 21.52 -21.87 -11.96
C ILE A 128 22.56 -21.53 -13.02
N GLU A 129 23.85 -21.66 -12.70
CA GLU A 129 24.95 -21.34 -13.62
C GLU A 129 25.14 -22.42 -14.71
N THR A 130 25.09 -23.70 -14.35
CA THR A 130 25.43 -24.81 -15.24
C THR A 130 24.23 -25.35 -16.00
N GLU A 131 23.05 -25.36 -15.38
CA GLU A 131 21.83 -25.95 -15.92
C GLU A 131 20.59 -25.04 -15.72
N PRO A 132 20.62 -23.78 -16.17
CA PRO A 132 19.55 -22.80 -15.89
C PRO A 132 18.16 -23.24 -16.36
N LYS A 133 18.09 -24.10 -17.39
CA LYS A 133 16.81 -24.62 -17.92
C LYS A 133 16.10 -25.57 -16.96
N ASN A 134 16.83 -26.16 -16.01
CA ASN A 134 16.30 -27.09 -15.02
C ASN A 134 15.85 -26.35 -13.75
N VAL A 135 16.14 -25.06 -13.64
CA VAL A 135 15.70 -24.21 -12.52
C VAL A 135 14.51 -23.38 -12.97
N LEU A 136 13.32 -23.74 -12.49
CA LEU A 136 12.09 -23.01 -12.78
C LEU A 136 11.71 -22.15 -11.57
N VAL A 137 11.58 -20.85 -11.78
CA VAL A 137 11.06 -19.92 -10.77
C VAL A 137 9.57 -19.75 -10.99
N SER A 138 8.77 -20.05 -9.98
CA SER A 138 7.32 -19.89 -10.06
C SER A 138 6.78 -19.10 -8.89
N SER A 139 6.08 -18.00 -9.22
CA SER A 139 5.33 -17.18 -8.29
C SER A 139 4.04 -17.85 -7.82
N ALA A 140 3.50 -18.80 -8.58
CA ALA A 140 2.26 -19.52 -8.25
C ALA A 140 2.50 -20.64 -7.22
N LEU A 141 3.67 -21.28 -7.30
CA LEU A 141 4.09 -22.36 -6.40
C LEU A 141 4.42 -21.87 -4.98
N ALA A 142 4.66 -20.57 -4.82
CA ALA A 142 4.96 -19.91 -3.55
C ALA A 142 3.70 -19.52 -2.74
N LEU A 143 2.50 -19.89 -3.20
CA LEU A 143 1.26 -19.54 -2.54
C LEU A 143 0.84 -20.62 -1.52
N PRO A 144 0.50 -20.25 -0.27
CA PRO A 144 -0.26 -21.15 0.60
C PRO A 144 -1.50 -21.65 -0.16
N ASP A 145 -1.72 -22.97 -0.07
CA ASP A 145 -2.78 -23.74 -0.74
C ASP A 145 -2.56 -24.12 -2.21
N PHE A 146 -1.36 -23.94 -2.77
CA PHE A 146 -1.10 -24.47 -4.13
C PHE A 146 -1.25 -26.01 -4.15
N PRO A 147 -2.11 -26.59 -5.01
CA PRO A 147 -2.44 -28.01 -4.98
C PRO A 147 -1.38 -28.82 -5.72
N TRP A 148 -0.24 -29.05 -5.08
CA TRP A 148 0.87 -29.82 -5.66
C TRP A 148 0.50 -31.28 -6.00
N SER A 149 -0.59 -31.81 -5.42
CA SER A 149 -0.99 -33.22 -5.58
C SER A 149 -2.50 -33.49 -5.51
N ASN A 150 -3.37 -32.48 -5.67
CA ASN A 150 -4.79 -32.52 -5.25
C ASN A 150 -5.01 -32.71 -3.74
N PHE A 151 -3.95 -32.65 -2.93
CA PHE A 151 -4.00 -32.56 -1.48
C PHE A 151 -3.28 -31.28 -1.02
N PRO A 152 -3.79 -30.59 0.01
CA PRO A 152 -3.10 -29.44 0.61
C PRO A 152 -1.77 -29.90 1.19
N VAL A 153 -0.67 -29.24 0.80
CA VAL A 153 0.65 -29.45 1.39
C VAL A 153 0.79 -28.51 2.56
N HIS A 154 0.92 -29.05 3.78
CA HIS A 154 1.24 -28.27 4.95
C HIS A 154 2.74 -28.01 4.99
N TYR A 155 3.13 -26.74 4.85
CA TYR A 155 4.51 -26.33 5.11
C TYR A 155 4.80 -26.54 6.60
N VAL A 156 5.94 -27.16 6.88
CA VAL A 156 6.38 -27.40 8.27
C VAL A 156 6.74 -26.04 8.86
N SER A 157 6.12 -25.72 10.00
CA SER A 157 6.35 -24.51 10.80
C SER A 157 7.77 -24.45 11.37
#